data_AF-A0A2V8JAU4-F1
#
_entry.id   AF-A0A2V8JAU4-F1
#
_cell.length_a   1.000
_cell.length_b   1.000
_cell.length_c   1.000
_cell.angle_alpha   90.00
_cell.angle_beta   90.00
_cell.angle_gamma   90.00
#
_symmetry.space_group_name_H-M   'P 1'
#
loop_
_entity.id
_entity.type
_entity.pdbx_description
1 polymer ?
#
loop_
_entity_poly.entity_id
_entity_poly.type
_entity_poly.pdbx_seq_one_letter_code
_entity_poly.pdbx_strand_id
1 'polypeptide(L)'
;MARVPLTTEPVVSSRVVVNVENIVLTPEQFFRLCRDNPELRLELTAQKELIIMSPTGSRTGSQNMELSFQIQRWTIQDGGGIAFDSSTGFLLPNGATRSPDASWIRPTRWDALAAEDQQRFAPICPDFVVELRSPGDAIDD
;
A
#
# COMPACT_ATOMS: atom_id res chain seq x y z
N MET A 1 -40.27 9.98 4.74
CA MET A 1 -38.87 9.87 4.27
C MET A 1 -38.90 9.42 2.82
N ALA A 2 -38.46 10.27 1.89
CA ALA A 2 -38.46 9.93 0.47
C ALA A 2 -37.38 8.87 0.20
N ARG A 3 -37.75 7.77 -0.48
CA ARG A 3 -36.80 6.76 -0.96
C ARG A 3 -36.00 7.37 -2.11
N VAL A 4 -34.70 7.53 -1.92
CA VAL A 4 -33.76 7.88 -3.00
C VAL A 4 -33.76 6.70 -3.99
N PRO A 5 -33.89 6.94 -5.31
CA PRO A 5 -33.82 5.87 -6.29
C PRO A 5 -32.40 5.28 -6.26
N LEU A 6 -32.29 3.95 -6.17
CA LEU A 6 -31.03 3.27 -6.38
C LEU A 6 -30.70 3.36 -7.87
N THR A 7 -29.90 4.34 -8.26
CA THR A 7 -29.17 4.28 -9.52
C THR A 7 -28.17 3.14 -9.41
N THR A 8 -28.30 2.13 -10.25
CA THR A 8 -27.26 1.12 -10.45
C THR A 8 -26.07 1.83 -11.08
N GLU A 9 -25.18 2.37 -10.24
CA GLU A 9 -23.89 2.83 -10.71
C GLU A 9 -23.08 1.62 -11.17
N PRO A 10 -22.45 1.67 -12.36
CA PRO A 10 -21.57 0.61 -12.80
C PRO A 10 -20.47 0.41 -11.75
N VAL A 11 -20.06 -0.85 -11.54
CA VAL A 11 -18.92 -1.17 -10.66
C VAL A 11 -17.70 -0.45 -11.22
N VAL A 12 -17.37 0.70 -10.65
CA VAL A 12 -16.16 1.44 -10.98
C VAL A 12 -14.99 0.54 -10.59
N SER A 13 -14.09 0.31 -11.55
CA SER A 13 -12.86 -0.42 -11.29
C SER A 13 -12.21 0.13 -10.03
N SER A 14 -11.92 -0.74 -9.05
CA SER A 14 -11.26 -0.36 -7.78
C SER A 14 -9.86 0.20 -8.00
N ARG A 15 -9.34 0.07 -9.22
CA ARG A 15 -7.99 0.42 -9.63
C ARG A 15 -8.01 1.12 -10.98
N VAL A 16 -7.33 2.27 -11.06
CA VAL A 16 -6.95 2.93 -12.31
C VAL A 16 -5.45 2.77 -12.50
N VAL A 17 -5.03 2.49 -13.73
CA VAL A 17 -3.61 2.31 -14.08
C VAL A 17 -3.24 3.31 -15.17
N VAL A 18 -2.18 4.07 -14.93
CA VAL A 18 -1.63 5.06 -15.87
C VAL A 18 -0.18 4.66 -16.19
N ASN A 19 0.13 4.42 -17.46
CA ASN A 19 1.52 4.19 -17.87
C ASN A 19 2.27 5.54 -17.87
N VAL A 20 3.36 5.61 -17.10
CA VAL A 20 4.20 6.79 -16.92
C VAL A 20 5.66 6.52 -17.32
N GLU A 21 5.91 5.51 -18.15
CA GLU A 21 7.25 5.11 -18.62
C GLU A 21 8.05 6.29 -19.21
N ASN A 22 7.37 7.14 -19.98
CA ASN A 22 7.99 8.30 -20.64
C ASN A 22 8.04 9.58 -19.77
N ILE A 23 7.53 9.54 -18.53
CA ILE A 23 7.51 10.70 -17.61
C ILE A 23 8.68 10.64 -16.61
N VAL A 24 9.38 9.49 -16.51
CA VAL A 24 10.56 9.26 -15.64
C VAL A 24 10.40 9.89 -14.25
N LEU A 25 9.59 9.26 -13.40
CA LEU A 25 9.45 9.66 -11.99
C LEU A 25 10.63 9.12 -11.18
N THR A 26 11.40 10.02 -10.56
CA THR A 26 12.35 9.65 -9.50
C THR A 26 11.60 9.28 -8.22
N PRO A 27 12.21 8.51 -7.29
CA PRO A 27 11.59 8.22 -5.99
C PRO A 27 11.14 9.49 -5.25
N GLU A 28 11.95 10.56 -5.29
CA GLU A 28 11.64 11.85 -4.69
C GLU A 28 10.45 12.58 -5.34
N GLN A 29 10.30 12.45 -6.66
CA GLN A 29 9.15 13.01 -7.36
C GLN A 29 7.89 12.20 -7.06
N PHE A 30 7.98 10.87 -7.02
CA PHE A 30 6.85 10.01 -6.67
C PHE A 30 6.39 10.22 -5.22
N PHE A 31 7.31 10.33 -4.26
CA PHE A 31 6.99 10.65 -2.88
C PHE A 31 6.28 12.00 -2.75
N ARG A 32 6.75 13.03 -3.46
CA ARG A 32 6.08 14.34 -3.52
C ARG A 32 4.69 14.26 -4.16
N LEU A 33 4.53 13.52 -5.25
CA LEU A 33 3.24 13.28 -5.88
C LEU A 33 2.24 12.68 -4.88
N CYS A 34 2.64 11.68 -4.10
CA CYS A 34 1.79 11.10 -3.05
C CYS A 34 1.47 12.14 -1.95
N ARG A 35 2.46 12.94 -1.58
CA ARG A 35 2.30 13.96 -0.53
C ARG A 35 1.35 15.08 -0.90
N ASP A 36 1.35 15.47 -2.16
CA ASP A 36 0.52 16.53 -2.75
C ASP A 36 -0.92 16.04 -3.01
N ASN A 37 -1.17 14.73 -3.06
CA ASN A 37 -2.48 14.11 -3.30
C ASN A 37 -2.82 13.09 -2.19
N PRO A 38 -2.91 13.52 -0.91
CA PRO A 38 -3.05 12.63 0.24
C PRO A 38 -4.37 11.82 0.27
N GLU A 39 -5.36 12.22 -0.52
CA GLU A 39 -6.62 11.51 -0.70
C GLU A 39 -6.51 10.28 -1.61
N LEU A 40 -5.40 10.15 -2.35
CA LEU A 40 -5.16 9.05 -3.28
C LEU A 40 -4.21 8.02 -2.67
N ARG A 41 -4.55 6.72 -2.78
CA ARG A 41 -3.61 5.63 -2.53
C ARG A 41 -2.87 5.33 -3.84
N LEU A 42 -1.63 5.79 -3.92
CA LEU A 42 -0.79 5.68 -5.11
C LEU A 42 0.29 4.62 -4.92
N GLU A 43 0.51 3.80 -5.96
CA GLU A 43 1.68 2.91 -6.08
C GLU A 43 2.36 3.09 -7.42
N LEU A 44 3.64 2.73 -7.51
CA LEU A 44 4.41 2.72 -8.75
C LEU A 44 4.99 1.34 -8.99
N THR A 45 4.70 0.73 -10.15
CA THR A 45 5.29 -0.57 -10.51
C THR A 45 6.70 -0.41 -11.08
N ALA A 46 7.45 -1.51 -11.15
CA ALA A 46 8.76 -1.54 -11.80
C ALA A 46 8.66 -1.22 -13.30
N GLN A 47 7.51 -1.53 -13.90
CA GLN A 47 7.15 -1.26 -15.30
C GLN A 47 6.68 0.18 -15.54
N LYS A 48 6.83 1.07 -14.55
CA LYS A 48 6.42 2.48 -14.63
C LYS A 48 4.93 2.65 -14.86
N GLU A 49 4.14 1.83 -14.17
CA GLU A 49 2.69 2.02 -14.09
C GLU A 49 2.36 2.70 -12.76
N LEU A 50 1.72 3.86 -12.84
CA LEU A 50 1.12 4.55 -11.70
C LEU A 50 -0.24 3.93 -11.43
N ILE A 51 -0.38 3.33 -10.26
CA ILE A 51 -1.62 2.69 -9.81
C ILE A 51 -2.32 3.66 -8.86
N ILE A 52 -3.60 3.90 -9.11
CA ILE A 52 -4.48 4.69 -8.24
C ILE A 52 -5.55 3.73 -7.72
N MET A 53 -5.57 3.50 -6.41
CA MET A 53 -6.57 2.66 -5.76
C MET A 53 -7.69 3.50 -5.16
N SER A 54 -8.92 3.04 -5.34
CA SER A 54 -10.07 3.56 -4.61
C SER A 54 -10.04 3.14 -3.14
N PRO A 55 -10.71 3.88 -2.24
CA PRO A 55 -10.86 3.46 -0.86
C PRO A 55 -11.44 2.06 -0.74
N THR A 56 -10.89 1.28 0.18
CA THR A 56 -11.32 -0.09 0.46
C THR A 56 -12.74 -0.11 1.03
N GLY A 57 -13.59 -1.05 0.55
CA GLY A 57 -14.94 -1.24 1.09
C GLY A 57 -14.93 -1.71 2.55
N SER A 58 -15.98 -1.40 3.31
CA SER A 58 -16.00 -1.55 4.78
C SER A 58 -15.72 -2.98 5.28
N ARG A 59 -16.18 -4.01 4.56
CA ARG A 59 -15.91 -5.41 4.94
C ARG A 59 -14.42 -5.76 4.79
N THR A 60 -13.84 -5.44 3.65
CA THR A 60 -12.41 -5.63 3.39
C THR A 60 -11.58 -4.81 4.37
N GLY A 61 -11.99 -3.57 4.68
CA GLY A 61 -11.34 -2.74 5.69
C GLY A 61 -11.35 -3.37 7.09
N SER A 62 -12.48 -3.95 7.51
CA SER A 62 -12.58 -4.66 8.80
C SER A 62 -11.69 -5.92 8.83
N GLN A 63 -11.58 -6.64 7.73
CA GLN A 63 -10.70 -7.81 7.62
C GLN A 63 -9.23 -7.39 7.65
N ASN A 64 -8.88 -6.30 6.98
CA ASN A 64 -7.53 -5.78 7.01
C ASN A 64 -7.14 -5.30 8.41
N MET A 65 -8.06 -4.64 9.12
CA MET A 65 -7.82 -4.22 10.51
C MET A 65 -7.50 -5.41 11.42
N GLU A 66 -8.26 -6.51 11.31
CA GLU A 66 -7.97 -7.73 12.07
C GLU A 66 -6.60 -8.30 11.71
N LEU A 67 -6.26 -8.33 10.41
CA LEU A 67 -4.95 -8.78 9.94
C LEU A 67 -3.80 -7.93 10.51
N SER A 68 -3.88 -6.60 10.40
CA SER A 68 -2.89 -5.68 10.95
C SER A 68 -2.77 -5.84 12.47
N PHE A 69 -3.89 -6.02 13.17
CA PHE A 69 -3.89 -6.27 14.61
C PHE A 69 -3.11 -7.54 14.98
N GLN A 70 -3.34 -8.66 14.28
CA GLN A 70 -2.63 -9.91 14.56
C GLN A 70 -1.12 -9.77 14.34
N ILE A 71 -0.69 -9.10 13.27
CA ILE A 71 0.73 -8.86 12.98
C ILE A 71 1.34 -7.94 14.04
N GLN A 72 0.67 -6.84 14.40
CA GLN A 72 1.14 -5.93 15.44
C GLN A 72 1.23 -6.63 16.81
N ARG A 73 0.22 -7.43 17.15
CA ARG A 73 0.19 -8.21 18.38
C ARG A 73 1.37 -9.17 18.45
N TRP A 74 1.59 -9.97 17.40
CA TRP A 74 2.74 -10.88 17.32
C TRP A 74 4.06 -10.11 17.42
N THR A 75 4.16 -8.96 16.75
CA THR A 75 5.36 -8.10 16.79
C THR A 75 5.73 -7.66 18.21
N ILE A 76 4.73 -7.27 19.01
CA ILE A 76 4.92 -6.85 20.40
C ILE A 76 5.25 -8.04 21.31
N GLN A 77 4.59 -9.18 21.10
CA GLN A 77 4.72 -10.33 22.01
C GLN A 77 6.03 -11.10 21.80
N ASP A 78 6.31 -11.48 20.56
CA ASP A 78 7.35 -12.48 20.25
C ASP A 78 8.24 -12.09 19.07
N GLY A 79 7.72 -11.28 18.14
CA GLY A 79 8.38 -10.99 16.87
C GLY A 79 9.61 -10.12 16.99
N GLY A 80 9.54 -9.08 17.84
CA GLY A 80 10.56 -8.04 17.98
C GLY A 80 10.85 -7.40 16.63
N GLY A 81 10.30 -6.23 16.32
CA GLY A 81 10.42 -5.60 15.00
C GLY A 81 9.46 -4.44 14.85
N ILE A 82 9.19 -4.05 13.60
CA ILE A 82 8.22 -3.00 13.28
C ILE A 82 7.19 -3.59 12.32
N ALA A 83 5.91 -3.49 12.68
CA ALA A 83 4.80 -3.76 11.78
C ALA A 83 4.31 -2.44 11.16
N PHE A 84 3.79 -2.54 9.94
CA PHE A 84 3.30 -1.40 9.18
C PHE A 84 1.91 -1.71 8.61
N ASP A 85 1.08 -0.67 8.51
CA ASP A 85 -0.29 -0.76 8.02
C ASP A 85 -0.37 -0.70 6.48
N SER A 86 -1.60 -0.79 5.96
CA SER A 86 -1.90 -0.77 4.53
C SER A 86 -1.64 0.54 3.80
N SER A 87 -1.19 1.59 4.50
CA SER A 87 -0.91 2.90 3.92
C SER A 87 0.59 3.18 3.78
N THR A 88 1.42 2.31 4.36
CA THR A 88 2.87 2.47 4.33
C THR A 88 3.42 2.05 2.98
N GLY A 89 4.16 2.93 2.31
CA GLY A 89 4.84 2.64 1.04
C GLY A 89 6.31 2.27 1.25
N PHE A 90 6.82 1.35 0.43
CA PHE A 90 8.22 0.92 0.43
C PHE A 90 8.82 1.05 -0.96
N LEU A 91 10.01 1.65 -1.06
CA LEU A 91 10.79 1.67 -2.30
C LEU A 91 11.57 0.36 -2.40
N LEU A 92 11.21 -0.47 -3.39
CA LEU A 92 11.78 -1.80 -3.60
C LEU A 92 13.04 -1.75 -4.47
N PRO A 93 13.95 -2.74 -4.38
CA PRO A 93 15.20 -2.78 -5.16
C PRO A 93 15.02 -2.76 -6.68
N ASN A 94 13.85 -3.18 -7.18
CA ASN A 94 13.52 -3.12 -8.61
C ASN A 94 12.95 -1.75 -9.06
N GLY A 95 12.95 -0.75 -8.17
CA GLY A 95 12.47 0.60 -8.45
C GLY A 95 10.94 0.77 -8.37
N ALA A 96 10.20 -0.24 -7.93
CA ALA A 96 8.78 -0.11 -7.61
C ALA A 96 8.59 0.53 -6.23
N THR A 97 7.47 1.24 -6.04
CA THR A 97 7.00 1.67 -4.72
C THR A 97 5.64 1.05 -4.45
N ARG A 98 5.55 0.14 -3.49
CA ARG A 98 4.34 -0.65 -3.19
C ARG A 98 3.92 -0.49 -1.74
N SER A 99 2.62 -0.66 -1.47
CA SER A 99 2.01 -0.48 -0.15
C SER A 99 1.16 -1.69 0.22
N PRO A 100 1.79 -2.77 0.72
CA PRO A 100 1.09 -4.01 1.08
C PRO A 100 0.04 -3.78 2.15
N ASP A 101 -1.00 -4.60 2.19
CA ASP A 101 -2.08 -4.48 3.18
C ASP A 101 -1.62 -4.64 4.64
N ALA A 102 -0.58 -5.43 4.88
CA ALA A 102 0.22 -5.38 6.09
C ALA A 102 1.65 -5.85 5.82
N SER A 103 2.62 -5.30 6.54
CA SER A 103 4.02 -5.71 6.41
C SER A 103 4.78 -5.63 7.72
N TRP A 104 5.93 -6.31 7.76
CA TRP A 104 6.79 -6.36 8.94
C TRP A 104 8.27 -6.41 8.58
N ILE A 105 9.10 -5.75 9.39
CA ILE A 105 10.55 -5.66 9.21
C ILE A 105 11.27 -6.00 10.53
N ARG A 106 12.37 -6.77 10.41
CA ARG A 106 13.28 -7.07 11.52
C ARG A 106 13.90 -5.78 12.07
N PRO A 107 14.06 -5.63 13.40
CA PRO A 107 14.56 -4.41 14.03
C PRO A 107 15.93 -4.03 13.48
N THR A 108 16.83 -5.01 13.37
CA THR A 108 18.20 -4.78 12.86
C THR A 108 18.24 -4.23 11.45
N ARG A 109 17.23 -4.53 10.62
CA ARG A 109 17.13 -3.99 9.25
C ARG A 109 16.50 -2.61 9.25
N TRP A 110 15.49 -2.38 10.10
CA TRP A 110 14.85 -1.09 10.23
C TRP A 110 15.80 -0.04 10.83
N ASP A 111 16.47 -0.38 11.93
CA ASP A 111 17.40 0.48 12.65
C ASP A 111 18.68 0.80 11.86
N ALA A 112 18.96 0.01 10.82
CA ALA A 112 20.08 0.28 9.89
C ALA A 112 19.75 1.35 8.84
N LEU A 113 18.48 1.75 8.70
CA LEU A 113 18.08 2.82 7.80
C LEU A 113 18.47 4.19 8.37
N ALA A 114 18.78 5.14 7.47
CA ALA A 114 18.91 6.52 7.85
C ALA A 114 17.56 7.06 8.39
N ALA A 115 17.61 7.98 9.34
CA ALA A 115 16.40 8.55 9.94
C ALA A 115 15.51 9.24 8.90
N GLU A 116 16.12 9.85 7.88
CA GLU A 116 15.44 10.48 6.76
C GLU A 116 14.69 9.45 5.89
N ASP A 117 15.27 8.26 5.70
CA ASP A 117 14.65 7.18 4.93
C ASP A 117 13.45 6.56 5.66
N GLN A 118 13.52 6.48 7.00
CA GLN A 118 12.41 6.03 7.84
C GLN A 118 11.21 7.00 7.81
N GLN A 119 11.41 8.25 7.40
CA GLN A 119 10.35 9.27 7.28
C GLN A 119 9.76 9.37 5.86
N ARG A 120 10.22 8.53 4.93
CA ARG A 120 9.76 8.48 3.53
C ARG A 120 9.27 7.07 3.19
N PHE A 121 9.13 6.78 1.90
CA PHE A 121 9.02 5.40 1.43
C PHE A 121 10.38 4.72 1.62
N ALA A 122 10.52 4.01 2.73
CA ALA A 122 11.79 3.40 3.12
C ALA A 122 12.33 2.52 1.97
N PRO A 123 13.62 2.65 1.60
CA PRO A 123 14.26 1.91 0.50
C PRO A 123 14.61 0.48 0.93
N ILE A 124 13.59 -0.27 1.35
CA ILE A 124 13.72 -1.59 1.96
C ILE A 124 12.57 -2.49 1.52
N CYS A 125 12.89 -3.73 1.15
CA CYS A 125 11.87 -4.78 0.98
C CYS A 125 11.50 -5.35 2.36
N PRO A 126 10.21 -5.35 2.76
CA PRO A 126 9.82 -5.95 4.03
C PRO A 126 10.22 -7.42 4.17
N ASP A 127 10.48 -7.88 5.40
CA ASP A 127 10.80 -9.29 5.68
C ASP A 127 9.57 -10.19 5.55
N PHE A 128 8.38 -9.62 5.78
CA PHE A 128 7.10 -10.29 5.65
C PHE A 128 6.06 -9.31 5.12
N VAL A 129 5.20 -9.78 4.22
CA VAL A 129 4.09 -9.02 3.63
C VAL A 129 2.85 -9.91 3.59
N VAL A 130 1.68 -9.29 3.72
CA VAL A 130 0.39 -9.93 3.48
C VAL A 130 -0.45 -9.01 2.60
N GLU A 131 -1.12 -9.62 1.62
CA GLU A 131 -2.13 -8.96 0.80
C GLU A 131 -3.48 -9.60 1.06
N LEU A 132 -4.50 -8.78 1.30
CA LEU A 132 -5.86 -9.24 1.48
C LEU A 132 -6.60 -9.16 0.15
N ARG A 133 -6.86 -10.32 -0.43
CA ARG A 133 -7.61 -10.43 -1.69
C ARG A 133 -8.95 -9.69 -1.61
N SER A 134 -9.13 -8.72 -2.49
CA SER A 134 -10.40 -8.06 -2.72
C SER A 134 -11.26 -8.83 -3.71
N PRO A 135 -12.61 -8.72 -3.66
CA PRO A 135 -13.49 -9.43 -4.60
C PRO A 135 -13.24 -9.13 -6.08
N GLY A 136 -12.65 -7.98 -6.39
CA GLY A 136 -12.27 -7.57 -7.74
C GLY A 136 -10.88 -8.04 -8.19
N ASP A 137 -10.11 -8.69 -7.30
CA ASP A 137 -8.78 -9.17 -7.65
C ASP A 137 -8.89 -10.46 -8.45
N ALA A 138 -8.46 -10.38 -9.71
CA ALA A 138 -8.18 -11.54 -10.54
C ALA A 138 -6.99 -12.29 -9.93
N ILE A 139 -7.13 -13.60 -9.77
CA ILE A 139 -5.99 -14.49 -9.61
C ILE A 139 -5.76 -15.03 -11.01
N ASP A 140 -4.60 -14.72 -11.59
CA ASP A 140 -4.12 -15.49 -12.72
C ASP A 140 -3.70 -16.87 -12.17
N ASP A 141 -4.23 -17.94 -12.77
CA ASP A 141 -3.89 -19.34 -12.44
C ASP A 141 -2.41 -19.67 -12.72
#